data_AF-A0A955V4M0-F1
#
_entry.id   AF-A0A955V4M0-F1
#
_cell.length_a   1.000
_cell.length_b   1.000
_cell.length_c   1.000
_cell.angle_alpha   90.00
_cell.angle_beta   90.00
_cell.angle_gamma   90.00
#
_symmetry.space_group_name_H-M   'P 1'
#
loop_
_entity.id
_entity.type
_entity.pdbx_description
1 polymer ?
#
loop_
_entity_poly.entity_id
_entity_poly.type
_entity_poly.pdbx_seq_one_letter_code
_entity_poly.pdbx_strand_id
1 'polypeptide(L)'
;MTAGVVAAVTGPMAQFLRYESRSVVTNMLILLGYAFLVLGAATLLAILVGDLWFPGRWRERVILGRRVAPIDASEADDPIKALRAQKSYFLQFSALVAVFVGLAVFAFQKGTGFSLEESYQRTTLRSDSVEPKLELVSELGEQRRDDRVPQALEILDSVWRDETQPLEVRRAALTALGQVGDYLSDAVDRWREQGRRTSWQGETLTGLRASLAPALRRFHETAPPSLRAYVTYVLGAIHDDESRALFLNDLKAFPDESSDEHRTALLALGVARQLEALPDVAALANDGKERDDDTFALLAWVARELMFTFQRYYQKTDEDDIPEEMRAAAERLWRYYGEVAATGAAERRCTAAVVLTQARDVRLREVLFRAFDAPGAGEIICGYARVTAVTGTVRTLGEDGQELRQRLIDALALVSLGDDVVTRWARDRLMHVSDDSENVRYLLNDLLAKLGQPKVTG
;
A
#
# COMPACT_ATOMS: atom_id res chain seq x y z
N MET A 1 24.96 -35.91 -26.69
CA MET A 1 25.40 -36.03 -25.27
C MET A 1 25.32 -34.70 -24.52
N THR A 2 25.85 -33.60 -25.04
CA THR A 2 25.88 -32.27 -24.36
C THR A 2 24.51 -31.71 -23.96
N ALA A 3 23.50 -31.79 -24.84
CA ALA A 3 22.14 -31.36 -24.51
C ALA A 3 21.49 -32.19 -23.37
N GLY A 4 21.84 -33.48 -23.28
CA GLY A 4 21.35 -34.37 -22.22
C GLY A 4 21.94 -34.03 -20.84
N VAL A 5 23.20 -33.60 -20.77
CA VAL A 5 23.86 -33.20 -19.52
C VAL A 5 23.27 -31.89 -18.99
N VAL A 6 23.06 -30.89 -19.86
CA VAL A 6 22.43 -29.62 -19.45
C VAL A 6 21.01 -29.88 -18.94
N ALA A 7 20.22 -30.71 -19.63
CA ALA A 7 18.88 -31.08 -19.18
C ALA A 7 18.89 -31.84 -17.84
N ALA A 8 19.82 -32.78 -17.65
CA ALA A 8 19.92 -33.59 -16.43
C ALA A 8 20.29 -32.77 -15.17
N VAL A 9 21.08 -31.72 -15.32
CA VAL A 9 21.48 -30.84 -14.19
C VAL A 9 20.48 -29.72 -13.94
N THR A 10 19.73 -29.30 -14.98
CA THR A 10 18.79 -28.18 -14.92
C THR A 10 17.69 -28.37 -13.88
N GLY A 11 17.03 -29.53 -13.87
CA GLY A 11 15.93 -29.81 -12.94
C GLY A 11 16.36 -29.81 -11.47
N PRO A 12 17.34 -30.65 -11.08
CA PRO A 12 17.86 -30.69 -9.72
C PRO A 12 18.40 -29.34 -9.24
N MET A 13 19.09 -28.59 -10.11
CA MET A 13 19.57 -27.25 -9.78
C MET A 13 18.40 -26.31 -9.48
N ALA A 14 17.40 -26.23 -10.37
CA ALA A 14 16.23 -25.38 -10.15
C ALA A 14 15.48 -25.76 -8.86
N GLN A 15 15.38 -27.05 -8.55
CA GLN A 15 14.80 -27.54 -7.31
C GLN A 15 15.62 -27.12 -6.08
N PHE A 16 16.95 -27.30 -6.11
CA PHE A 16 17.85 -26.87 -5.04
C PHE A 16 17.72 -25.36 -4.76
N LEU A 17 17.79 -24.54 -5.81
CA LEU A 17 17.65 -23.08 -5.69
C LEU A 17 16.28 -22.69 -5.09
N ARG A 18 15.21 -23.36 -5.54
CA ARG A 18 13.83 -23.05 -5.13
C ARG A 18 13.42 -23.53 -3.75
N TYR A 19 14.00 -24.62 -3.26
CA TYR A 19 13.48 -25.28 -2.06
C TYR A 19 14.54 -25.54 -0.98
N GLU A 20 15.81 -25.67 -1.34
CA GLU A 20 16.85 -26.12 -0.38
C GLU A 20 17.83 -25.02 0.01
N SER A 21 18.21 -24.13 -0.92
CA SER A 21 19.24 -23.14 -0.64
C SER A 21 18.84 -22.09 0.42
N ARG A 22 19.79 -21.76 1.30
CA ARG A 22 19.70 -20.68 2.29
C ARG A 22 20.65 -19.51 2.03
N SER A 23 21.46 -19.59 0.97
CA SER A 23 22.54 -18.64 0.68
C SER A 23 22.39 -18.04 -0.71
N VAL A 24 22.20 -16.72 -0.75
CA VAL A 24 22.17 -15.95 -2.00
C VAL A 24 23.49 -16.08 -2.75
N VAL A 25 24.62 -16.03 -2.05
CA VAL A 25 25.96 -16.16 -2.64
C VAL A 25 26.13 -17.53 -3.29
N THR A 26 25.72 -18.60 -2.60
CA THR A 26 25.78 -19.96 -3.16
C THR A 26 24.90 -20.08 -4.40
N ASN A 27 23.70 -19.48 -4.39
CA ASN A 27 22.84 -19.44 -5.57
C ASN A 27 23.47 -18.71 -6.74
N MET A 28 24.10 -17.56 -6.49
CA MET A 28 24.82 -16.81 -7.52
C MET A 28 25.95 -17.65 -8.12
N LEU A 29 26.72 -18.37 -7.30
CA LEU A 29 27.79 -19.25 -7.79
C LEU A 29 27.25 -20.42 -8.61
N ILE A 30 26.14 -21.04 -8.18
CA ILE A 30 25.47 -22.12 -8.91
C ILE A 30 24.95 -21.61 -10.26
N LEU A 31 24.26 -20.46 -10.28
CA LEU A 31 23.74 -19.85 -11.50
C LEU A 31 24.87 -19.43 -12.45
N LEU A 32 25.98 -18.91 -11.92
CA LEU A 32 27.16 -18.56 -12.69
C LEU A 32 27.82 -19.82 -13.30
N GLY A 33 27.98 -20.88 -12.52
CA GLY A 33 28.47 -22.17 -13.00
C GLY A 33 27.57 -22.76 -14.10
N TYR A 34 26.25 -22.66 -13.92
CA TYR A 34 25.28 -23.06 -14.93
C TYR A 34 25.38 -22.21 -16.21
N ALA A 35 25.56 -20.89 -16.09
CA ALA A 35 25.77 -20.02 -17.24
C ALA A 35 27.02 -20.42 -18.03
N PHE A 36 28.13 -20.78 -17.37
CA PHE A 36 29.32 -21.32 -18.04
C PHE A 36 29.05 -22.66 -18.72
N LEU A 37 28.30 -23.56 -18.09
CA LEU A 37 27.90 -24.84 -18.70
C LEU A 37 27.04 -24.63 -19.96
N VAL A 38 26.06 -23.72 -19.88
CA VAL A 38 25.22 -23.35 -21.03
C VAL A 38 26.05 -22.74 -22.15
N LEU A 39 26.94 -21.80 -21.82
CA LEU A 39 27.83 -21.17 -22.81
C LEU A 39 28.75 -22.21 -23.47
N GLY A 40 29.33 -23.12 -22.69
CA GLY A 40 30.17 -24.21 -23.21
C GLY A 40 29.38 -25.16 -24.12
N ALA A 41 28.20 -25.59 -23.70
CA ALA A 41 27.34 -26.45 -24.51
C ALA A 41 26.85 -25.76 -25.79
N ALA A 42 26.46 -24.49 -25.71
CA ALA A 42 26.07 -23.66 -26.85
C ALA A 42 27.23 -23.47 -27.84
N THR A 43 28.45 -23.26 -27.33
CA THR A 43 29.65 -23.18 -28.17
C THR A 43 29.93 -24.49 -28.88
N LEU A 44 29.82 -25.63 -28.19
CA LEU A 44 30.00 -26.95 -28.82
C LEU A 44 28.91 -27.26 -29.86
N LEU A 45 27.66 -26.90 -29.60
CA LEU A 45 26.56 -27.02 -30.57
C LEU A 45 26.77 -26.10 -31.77
N ALA A 46 27.24 -24.87 -31.53
CA ALA A 46 27.60 -23.93 -32.59
C ALA A 46 28.73 -24.45 -33.46
N ILE A 47 29.70 -25.14 -32.87
CA ILE A 47 30.77 -25.81 -33.62
C ILE A 47 30.21 -26.95 -34.49
N LEU A 48 29.32 -27.78 -33.94
CA LEU A 48 28.71 -28.88 -34.69
C LEU A 48 27.84 -28.40 -35.86
N VAL A 49 27.01 -27.38 -35.64
CA VAL A 49 26.17 -26.80 -36.70
C VAL A 49 27.02 -25.99 -37.68
N GLY A 50 28.04 -25.29 -37.19
CA GLY A 50 29.00 -24.58 -38.02
C GLY A 50 29.74 -25.51 -38.99
N ASP A 51 30.09 -26.72 -38.58
CA ASP A 51 30.68 -27.72 -39.48
C ASP A 51 29.76 -28.19 -40.61
N LEU A 52 28.45 -28.15 -40.39
CA LEU A 52 27.48 -28.53 -41.39
C LEU A 52 27.20 -27.40 -42.39
N TRP A 53 27.35 -26.13 -41.96
CA TRP A 53 26.96 -24.96 -42.75
C TRP A 53 28.12 -24.15 -43.32
N PHE A 54 29.29 -24.16 -42.67
CA PHE A 54 30.44 -23.40 -43.12
C PHE A 54 31.43 -24.29 -43.88
N PRO A 55 31.73 -23.97 -45.15
CA PRO A 55 32.65 -24.77 -45.93
C PRO A 55 34.11 -24.65 -45.46
N GLY A 56 34.85 -25.75 -45.56
CA GLY A 56 36.30 -25.82 -45.37
C GLY A 56 36.79 -25.68 -43.92
N ARG A 57 38.02 -25.17 -43.75
CA ARG A 57 38.73 -25.07 -42.44
C ARG A 57 38.26 -23.86 -41.62
N TRP A 58 36.94 -23.63 -41.56
CA TRP A 58 36.35 -22.45 -40.91
C TRP A 58 36.67 -22.38 -39.40
N ARG A 59 36.74 -23.53 -38.72
CA ARG A 59 37.14 -23.62 -37.30
C ARG A 59 38.51 -22.98 -37.03
N GLU A 60 39.47 -23.21 -37.92
CA GLU A 60 40.81 -22.64 -37.80
C GLU A 60 40.78 -21.12 -37.99
N ARG A 61 39.90 -20.61 -38.87
CA ARG A 61 39.73 -19.18 -39.13
C ARG A 61 39.02 -18.44 -38.00
N VAL A 62 37.99 -19.06 -37.40
CA VAL A 62 37.09 -18.42 -36.43
C VAL A 62 37.53 -18.66 -34.98
N ILE A 63 37.91 -19.90 -34.63
CA ILE A 63 38.22 -20.28 -33.24
C ILE A 63 39.71 -20.10 -32.95
N LEU A 64 40.57 -20.55 -33.86
CA LEU A 64 42.03 -20.45 -33.70
C LEU A 64 42.61 -19.14 -34.25
N GLY A 65 41.78 -18.30 -34.89
CA GLY A 65 42.19 -17.01 -35.46
C GLY A 65 43.20 -17.11 -36.61
N ARG A 66 43.42 -18.30 -37.19
CA ARG A 66 44.43 -18.51 -38.24
C ARG A 66 43.94 -17.94 -39.58
N ARG A 67 44.81 -17.20 -40.26
CA ARG A 67 44.58 -16.79 -41.66
C ARG A 67 44.85 -17.99 -42.57
N VAL A 68 43.84 -18.83 -42.78
CA VAL A 68 43.90 -19.95 -43.71
C VAL A 68 43.37 -19.49 -45.07
N ALA A 69 44.13 -19.73 -46.14
CA ALA A 69 43.78 -19.33 -47.50
C ALA A 69 42.33 -19.74 -47.87
N PRO A 70 41.59 -18.90 -48.63
CA PRO A 70 40.27 -19.25 -49.13
C PRO A 70 40.32 -20.52 -50.00
N ILE A 71 39.19 -21.23 -50.08
CA ILE A 71 39.10 -22.54 -50.78
C ILE A 71 39.33 -22.36 -52.28
N ASP A 72 39.02 -21.17 -52.82
CA ASP A 72 39.29 -20.80 -54.20
C ASP A 72 40.60 -20.03 -54.31
N ALA A 73 41.56 -20.62 -55.03
CA ALA A 73 42.89 -20.05 -55.26
C ALA A 73 42.87 -18.70 -56.01
N SER A 74 41.74 -18.32 -56.62
CA SER A 74 41.56 -17.03 -57.31
C SER A 74 41.26 -15.86 -56.37
N GLU A 75 40.96 -16.10 -55.09
CA GLU A 75 40.68 -15.04 -54.10
C GLU A 75 41.83 -14.79 -53.12
N ALA A 76 42.94 -15.53 -53.24
CA ALA A 76 44.06 -15.48 -52.30
C ALA A 76 44.87 -14.16 -52.34
N ASP A 77 44.75 -13.37 -53.41
CA ASP A 77 45.57 -12.17 -53.63
C ASP A 77 44.98 -10.86 -53.05
N ASP A 78 43.75 -10.86 -52.51
CA ASP A 78 43.12 -9.67 -51.91
C ASP A 78 43.00 -9.78 -50.36
N PRO A 79 43.94 -9.20 -49.59
CA PRO A 79 43.95 -9.29 -48.14
C PRO A 79 42.75 -8.62 -47.48
N ILE A 80 42.07 -7.67 -48.14
CA ILE A 80 40.90 -6.98 -47.60
C ILE A 80 39.67 -7.89 -47.66
N LYS A 81 39.50 -8.66 -48.74
CA LYS A 81 38.40 -9.63 -48.88
C LYS A 81 38.55 -10.79 -47.89
N ALA A 82 39.76 -11.34 -47.72
CA ALA A 82 40.03 -12.39 -46.74
C ALA A 82 39.68 -11.95 -45.30
N LEU A 83 39.95 -10.69 -44.96
CA LEU A 83 39.65 -10.13 -43.64
C LEU A 83 38.15 -9.88 -43.42
N ARG A 84 37.41 -9.48 -44.46
CA ARG A 84 35.94 -9.40 -44.42
C ARG A 84 35.29 -10.77 -44.23
N ALA A 85 35.77 -11.80 -44.95
CA ALA A 85 35.27 -13.16 -44.82
C ALA A 85 35.52 -13.71 -43.40
N GLN A 86 36.71 -13.49 -42.84
CA GLN A 86 36.99 -13.88 -41.44
C GLN A 86 36.04 -13.20 -40.45
N LYS A 87 35.79 -11.89 -40.62
CA LYS A 87 34.84 -11.14 -39.78
C LYS A 87 33.41 -11.64 -39.94
N SER A 88 32.96 -11.97 -41.16
CA SER A 88 31.61 -12.47 -41.39
C SER A 88 31.39 -13.84 -40.75
N TYR A 89 32.34 -14.77 -40.87
CA TYR A 89 32.23 -16.08 -40.22
C TYR A 89 32.26 -15.96 -38.69
N PHE A 90 33.09 -15.07 -38.14
CA PHE A 90 33.09 -14.81 -36.70
C PHE A 90 31.75 -14.24 -36.21
N LEU A 91 31.17 -13.29 -36.95
CA LEU A 91 29.86 -12.72 -36.64
C LEU A 91 28.76 -13.79 -36.69
N GLN A 92 28.75 -14.61 -37.75
CA GLN A 92 27.77 -15.69 -37.92
C GLN A 92 27.89 -16.76 -36.83
N PHE A 93 29.12 -17.16 -36.48
CA PHE A 93 29.37 -18.09 -35.38
C PHE A 93 28.92 -17.50 -34.03
N SER A 94 29.26 -16.24 -33.76
CA SER A 94 28.85 -15.55 -32.53
C SER A 94 27.33 -15.43 -32.44
N ALA A 95 26.65 -15.13 -33.56
CA ALA A 95 25.20 -15.10 -33.64
C ALA A 95 24.60 -16.49 -33.35
N LEU A 96 25.20 -17.56 -33.89
CA LEU A 96 24.78 -18.94 -33.66
C LEU A 96 24.91 -19.33 -32.18
N VAL A 97 26.03 -18.98 -31.54
CA VAL A 97 26.22 -19.17 -30.08
C VAL A 97 25.16 -18.40 -29.30
N ALA A 98 24.93 -17.13 -29.63
CA ALA A 98 23.92 -16.30 -28.97
C ALA A 98 22.50 -16.89 -29.10
N VAL A 99 22.15 -17.42 -30.28
CA VAL A 99 20.87 -18.12 -30.50
C VAL A 99 20.77 -19.36 -29.61
N PHE A 100 21.82 -20.19 -29.52
CA PHE A 100 21.78 -21.38 -28.67
C PHE A 100 21.73 -21.05 -27.18
N VAL A 101 22.43 -20.00 -26.73
CA VAL A 101 22.31 -19.49 -25.36
C VAL A 101 20.89 -18.99 -25.10
N GLY A 102 20.32 -18.20 -26.00
CA GLY A 102 18.95 -17.70 -25.88
C GLY A 102 17.91 -18.83 -25.81
N LEU A 103 18.04 -19.84 -26.66
CA LEU A 103 17.20 -21.04 -26.64
C LEU A 103 17.35 -21.84 -25.34
N ALA A 104 18.58 -21.98 -24.83
CA ALA A 104 18.83 -22.67 -23.56
C ALA A 104 18.21 -21.94 -22.37
N VAL A 105 18.34 -20.61 -22.30
CA VAL A 105 17.70 -19.78 -21.26
C VAL A 105 16.18 -19.87 -21.35
N PHE A 106 15.62 -19.77 -22.56
CA PHE A 106 14.18 -19.93 -22.78
C PHE A 106 13.68 -21.32 -22.36
N ALA A 107 14.39 -22.38 -22.75
CA ALA A 107 14.07 -23.75 -22.37
C ALA A 107 14.20 -23.96 -20.84
N PHE A 108 15.19 -23.34 -20.20
CA PHE A 108 15.34 -23.35 -18.75
C PHE A 108 14.14 -22.69 -18.07
N GLN A 109 13.79 -21.46 -18.44
CA GLN A 109 12.67 -20.72 -17.86
C GLN A 109 11.33 -21.42 -18.10
N LYS A 110 11.07 -21.91 -19.32
CA LYS A 110 9.81 -22.61 -19.64
C LYS A 110 9.74 -24.02 -19.07
N GLY A 111 10.83 -24.77 -19.10
CA GLY A 111 10.87 -26.17 -18.67
C GLY A 111 10.86 -26.32 -17.15
N THR A 112 11.38 -25.34 -16.42
CA THR A 112 11.39 -25.36 -14.94
C THR A 112 10.35 -24.41 -14.34
N GLY A 113 9.90 -23.38 -15.08
CA GLY A 113 9.13 -22.26 -14.55
C GLY A 113 9.97 -21.27 -13.73
N PHE A 114 11.30 -21.37 -13.77
CA PHE A 114 12.19 -20.66 -12.84
C PHE A 114 12.18 -19.14 -13.09
N SER A 115 11.89 -18.39 -12.03
CA SER A 115 12.07 -16.93 -11.97
C SER A 115 13.23 -16.61 -11.04
N LEU A 116 14.20 -15.82 -11.53
CA LEU A 116 15.35 -15.36 -10.74
C LEU A 116 14.90 -14.57 -9.52
N GLU A 117 13.90 -13.70 -9.71
CA GLU A 117 13.36 -12.84 -8.66
C GLU A 117 12.67 -13.68 -7.58
N GLU A 118 11.79 -14.60 -7.97
CA GLU A 118 11.12 -15.48 -7.01
C GLU A 118 12.12 -16.38 -6.26
N SER A 119 13.13 -16.91 -6.97
CA SER A 119 14.18 -17.70 -6.34
C SER A 119 15.00 -16.89 -5.36
N TYR A 120 15.30 -15.62 -5.67
CA TYR A 120 15.99 -14.70 -4.77
C TYR A 120 15.15 -14.49 -3.51
N GLN A 121 13.89 -14.09 -3.67
CA GLN A 121 12.96 -13.84 -2.57
C GLN A 121 12.85 -15.06 -1.64
N ARG A 122 12.56 -16.24 -2.18
CA ARG A 122 12.45 -17.47 -1.38
C ARG A 122 13.75 -17.86 -0.69
N THR A 123 14.91 -17.56 -1.28
CA THR A 123 16.22 -17.85 -0.67
C THR A 123 16.50 -16.88 0.47
N THR A 124 16.21 -15.60 0.28
CA THR A 124 16.32 -14.58 1.33
C THR A 124 15.46 -14.95 2.54
N LEU A 125 14.22 -15.40 2.32
CA LEU A 125 13.32 -15.88 3.40
C LEU A 125 13.81 -17.15 4.11
N ARG A 126 14.63 -17.97 3.43
CA ARG A 126 15.27 -19.17 4.00
C ARG A 126 16.63 -18.90 4.65
N SER A 127 17.19 -17.70 4.46
CA SER A 127 18.47 -17.33 5.06
C SER A 127 18.35 -17.22 6.59
N ASP A 128 19.48 -17.29 7.31
CA ASP A 128 19.47 -17.13 8.77
C ASP A 128 19.46 -15.65 9.20
N SER A 129 19.69 -14.72 8.26
CA SER A 129 19.77 -13.29 8.53
C SER A 129 18.37 -12.66 8.61
N VAL A 130 18.13 -11.83 9.62
CA VAL A 130 16.83 -11.20 9.87
C VAL A 130 16.64 -9.97 8.99
N GLU A 131 17.64 -9.09 8.91
CA GLU A 131 17.57 -7.82 8.20
C GLU A 131 17.17 -7.97 6.72
N PRO A 132 17.78 -8.87 5.92
CA PRO A 132 17.38 -9.07 4.53
C PRO A 132 15.95 -9.58 4.38
N LYS A 133 15.44 -10.33 5.37
CA LYS A 133 14.04 -10.78 5.38
C LYS A 133 13.10 -9.61 5.63
N LEU A 134 13.44 -8.74 6.58
CA LEU A 134 12.65 -7.56 6.90
C LEU A 134 12.61 -6.58 5.71
N GLU A 135 13.74 -6.35 5.05
CA GLU A 135 13.82 -5.54 3.82
C GLU A 135 12.92 -6.11 2.72
N LEU A 136 13.07 -7.40 2.42
CA LEU A 136 12.22 -8.07 1.42
C LEU A 136 10.73 -8.00 1.77
N VAL A 137 10.37 -8.28 3.03
CA VAL A 137 8.97 -8.22 3.47
C VAL A 137 8.40 -6.80 3.32
N SER A 138 9.20 -5.77 3.60
CA SER A 138 8.82 -4.37 3.37
C SER A 138 8.60 -4.09 1.87
N GLU A 139 9.54 -4.51 1.01
CA GLU A 139 9.41 -4.36 -0.46
C GLU A 139 8.15 -5.04 -1.02
N LEU A 140 7.78 -6.20 -0.45
CA LEU A 140 6.54 -6.90 -0.81
C LEU A 140 5.29 -6.12 -0.37
N GLY A 141 5.33 -5.50 0.81
CA GLY A 141 4.25 -4.64 1.32
C GLY A 141 4.01 -3.37 0.48
N GLU A 142 5.02 -2.93 -0.27
CA GLU A 142 4.96 -1.75 -1.16
C GLU A 142 4.49 -2.07 -2.59
N GLN A 143 4.27 -3.34 -2.94
CA GLN A 143 3.83 -3.71 -4.28
C GLN A 143 2.43 -3.14 -4.59
N ARG A 144 2.30 -2.46 -5.74
CA ARG A 144 1.03 -1.87 -6.21
C ARG A 144 0.59 -2.38 -7.59
N ARG A 145 1.43 -3.17 -8.25
CA ARG A 145 1.20 -3.66 -9.62
C ARG A 145 0.37 -4.93 -9.64
N ASP A 146 -0.58 -5.00 -10.58
CA ASP A 146 -1.48 -6.15 -10.80
C ASP A 146 -0.70 -7.48 -10.91
N ASP A 147 0.38 -7.49 -11.69
CA ASP A 147 1.20 -8.68 -11.93
C ASP A 147 2.07 -9.10 -10.72
N ARG A 148 2.19 -8.27 -9.69
CA ARG A 148 3.07 -8.50 -8.53
C ARG A 148 2.34 -8.70 -7.22
N VAL A 149 1.19 -8.06 -7.04
CA VAL A 149 0.41 -8.14 -5.79
C VAL A 149 0.02 -9.58 -5.44
N PRO A 150 -0.48 -10.44 -6.36
CA PRO A 150 -0.82 -11.82 -6.02
C PRO A 150 0.37 -12.62 -5.48
N GLN A 151 1.55 -12.46 -6.10
CA GLN A 151 2.78 -13.12 -5.65
C GLN A 151 3.22 -12.60 -4.28
N ALA A 152 3.16 -11.28 -4.06
CA ALA A 152 3.50 -10.68 -2.78
C ALA A 152 2.58 -11.20 -1.66
N LEU A 153 1.26 -11.28 -1.91
CA LEU A 153 0.29 -11.82 -0.96
C LEU A 153 0.55 -13.29 -0.63
N GLU A 154 0.84 -14.13 -1.62
CA GLU A 154 1.19 -15.54 -1.40
C GLU A 154 2.43 -15.69 -0.52
N ILE A 155 3.49 -14.94 -0.82
CA ILE A 155 4.74 -14.99 -0.06
C ILE A 155 4.49 -14.50 1.37
N LEU A 156 3.86 -13.34 1.53
CA LEU A 156 3.59 -12.79 2.85
C LEU A 156 2.70 -13.72 3.69
N ASP A 157 1.67 -14.32 3.09
CA ASP A 157 0.81 -15.31 3.76
C ASP A 157 1.60 -16.53 4.25
N SER A 158 2.55 -17.01 3.45
CA SER A 158 3.42 -18.12 3.85
C SER A 158 4.35 -17.75 5.01
N VAL A 159 4.91 -16.53 5.00
CA VAL A 159 5.92 -16.09 5.98
C VAL A 159 5.32 -15.92 7.38
N TRP A 160 4.14 -15.31 7.52
CA TRP A 160 3.58 -15.10 8.87
C TRP A 160 3.10 -16.40 9.52
N ARG A 161 2.70 -17.40 8.71
CA ARG A 161 2.27 -18.73 9.18
C ARG A 161 3.43 -19.63 9.58
N ASP A 162 4.60 -19.43 8.98
CA ASP A 162 5.79 -20.24 9.25
C ASP A 162 6.35 -19.92 10.65
N GLU A 163 6.10 -20.82 11.60
CA GLU A 163 6.58 -20.70 12.98
C GLU A 163 8.11 -20.76 13.11
N THR A 164 8.82 -21.23 12.08
CA THR A 164 10.29 -21.23 12.06
C THR A 164 10.88 -19.86 11.73
N GLN A 165 10.06 -18.92 11.23
CA GLN A 165 10.50 -17.55 10.98
C GLN A 165 10.66 -16.78 12.29
N PRO A 166 11.66 -15.88 12.40
CA PRO A 166 11.79 -14.97 13.52
C PRO A 166 10.51 -14.16 13.75
N LEU A 167 10.19 -13.88 15.01
CA LEU A 167 8.95 -13.20 15.39
C LEU A 167 8.81 -11.83 14.71
N GLU A 168 9.90 -11.09 14.60
CA GLU A 168 9.99 -9.78 13.95
C GLU A 168 9.64 -9.87 12.46
N VAL A 169 10.07 -10.93 11.78
CA VAL A 169 9.77 -11.18 10.37
C VAL A 169 8.30 -11.52 10.19
N ARG A 170 7.73 -12.32 11.10
CA ARG A 170 6.29 -12.65 11.10
C ARG A 170 5.42 -11.41 11.33
N ARG A 171 5.81 -10.54 12.27
CA ARG A 171 5.16 -9.23 12.51
C ARG A 171 5.24 -8.32 11.28
N ALA A 172 6.42 -8.23 10.65
CA ALA A 172 6.61 -7.47 9.43
C ALA A 172 5.74 -8.02 8.29
N ALA A 173 5.59 -9.35 8.18
CA ALA A 173 4.78 -9.97 7.14
C ALA A 173 3.29 -9.64 7.31
N LEU A 174 2.76 -9.71 8.53
CA LEU A 174 1.40 -9.26 8.83
C LEU A 174 1.23 -7.75 8.57
N THR A 175 2.23 -6.94 8.93
CA THR A 175 2.22 -5.49 8.64
C THR A 175 2.11 -5.23 7.14
N ALA A 176 2.96 -5.89 6.35
CA ALA A 176 2.98 -5.79 4.89
C ALA A 176 1.66 -6.30 4.27
N LEU A 177 1.08 -7.40 4.79
CA LEU A 177 -0.25 -7.85 4.36
C LEU A 177 -1.31 -6.80 4.60
N GLY A 178 -1.32 -6.18 5.78
CA GLY A 178 -2.26 -5.11 6.09
C GLY A 178 -2.05 -3.89 5.19
N GLN A 179 -0.81 -3.49 4.88
CA GLN A 179 -0.52 -2.39 3.95
C GLN A 179 -1.02 -2.67 2.53
N VAL A 180 -0.87 -3.91 2.04
CA VAL A 180 -1.42 -4.31 0.74
C VAL A 180 -2.94 -4.31 0.80
N GLY A 181 -3.55 -4.84 1.87
CA GLY A 181 -4.99 -4.81 2.09
C GLY A 181 -5.58 -3.40 2.07
N ASP A 182 -4.97 -2.48 2.82
CA ASP A 182 -5.34 -1.07 2.91
C ASP A 182 -5.26 -0.38 1.54
N TYR A 183 -4.17 -0.60 0.80
CA TYR A 183 -4.05 -0.12 -0.58
C TYR A 183 -5.18 -0.65 -1.48
N LEU A 184 -5.48 -1.95 -1.42
CA LEU A 184 -6.53 -2.55 -2.24
C LEU A 184 -7.89 -1.95 -1.90
N SER A 185 -8.19 -1.76 -0.62
CA SER A 185 -9.42 -1.15 -0.13
C SER A 185 -9.57 0.31 -0.60
N ASP A 186 -8.53 1.14 -0.43
CA ASP A 186 -8.52 2.53 -0.89
C ASP A 186 -8.59 2.65 -2.42
N ALA A 187 -8.00 1.71 -3.17
CA ALA A 187 -8.12 1.66 -4.62
C ALA A 187 -9.57 1.37 -5.04
N VAL A 188 -10.24 0.42 -4.37
CA VAL A 188 -11.65 0.10 -4.61
C VAL A 188 -12.55 1.29 -4.32
N ASP A 189 -12.31 2.03 -3.23
CA ASP A 189 -13.12 3.19 -2.89
C ASP A 189 -13.00 4.32 -3.91
N ARG A 190 -11.78 4.70 -4.31
CA ARG A 190 -11.54 5.71 -5.36
C ARG A 190 -12.22 5.35 -6.69
N TRP A 191 -12.29 4.06 -7.01
CA TRP A 191 -12.94 3.63 -8.25
C TRP A 191 -14.45 3.60 -8.18
N ARG A 192 -15.01 3.29 -7.02
CA ARG A 192 -16.45 3.44 -6.80
C ARG A 192 -16.87 4.90 -6.91
N GLU A 193 -16.05 5.83 -6.42
CA GLU A 193 -16.27 7.28 -6.60
C GLU A 193 -16.26 7.69 -8.08
N GLN A 194 -15.43 7.03 -8.90
CA GLN A 194 -15.40 7.20 -10.36
C GLN A 194 -16.54 6.46 -11.10
N GLY A 195 -17.47 5.82 -10.39
CA GLY A 195 -18.58 5.06 -10.98
C GLY A 195 -18.17 3.72 -11.61
N ARG A 196 -16.96 3.22 -11.34
CA ARG A 196 -16.50 1.91 -11.84
C ARG A 196 -17.08 0.79 -10.99
N ARG A 197 -17.46 -0.32 -11.63
CA ARG A 197 -18.08 -1.48 -10.96
C ARG A 197 -17.11 -2.63 -10.66
N THR A 198 -16.10 -2.82 -11.50
CA THR A 198 -15.17 -3.96 -11.39
C THR A 198 -13.73 -3.52 -11.55
N SER A 199 -12.83 -4.28 -10.93
CA SER A 199 -11.39 -4.08 -11.01
C SER A 199 -10.62 -5.26 -10.41
N TRP A 200 -9.37 -5.45 -10.83
CA TRP A 200 -8.52 -6.52 -10.29
C TRP A 200 -8.26 -6.36 -8.78
N GLN A 201 -8.19 -5.13 -8.24
CA GLN A 201 -8.03 -4.90 -6.80
C GLN A 201 -9.27 -5.34 -6.04
N GLY A 202 -10.47 -5.05 -6.57
CA GLY A 202 -11.72 -5.50 -5.96
C GLY A 202 -11.84 -7.03 -5.95
N GLU A 203 -11.44 -7.69 -7.04
CA GLU A 203 -11.40 -9.15 -7.13
C GLU A 203 -10.37 -9.73 -6.15
N THR A 204 -9.17 -9.15 -6.09
CA THR A 204 -8.10 -9.57 -5.16
C THR A 204 -8.53 -9.40 -3.71
N LEU A 205 -9.13 -8.26 -3.35
CA LEU A 205 -9.62 -7.99 -2.00
C LEU A 205 -10.75 -8.95 -1.61
N THR A 206 -11.66 -9.26 -2.54
CA THR A 206 -12.71 -10.27 -2.33
C THR A 206 -12.09 -11.65 -2.09
N GLY A 207 -11.07 -12.03 -2.87
CA GLY A 207 -10.33 -13.28 -2.66
C GLY A 207 -9.63 -13.35 -1.31
N LEU A 208 -9.02 -12.25 -0.86
CA LEU A 208 -8.41 -12.15 0.47
C LEU A 208 -9.44 -12.33 1.58
N ARG A 209 -10.59 -11.66 1.50
CA ARG A 209 -11.66 -11.84 2.50
C ARG A 209 -12.17 -13.27 2.56
N ALA A 210 -12.33 -13.92 1.40
CA ALA A 210 -12.84 -15.29 1.34
C ALA A 210 -11.82 -16.34 1.86
N SER A 211 -10.53 -16.14 1.62
CA SER A 211 -9.49 -17.14 1.91
C SER A 211 -8.66 -16.86 3.16
N LEU A 212 -8.23 -15.60 3.35
CA LEU A 212 -7.32 -15.20 4.41
C LEU A 212 -8.06 -14.85 5.71
N ALA A 213 -9.17 -14.10 5.64
CA ALA A 213 -9.86 -13.61 6.84
C ALA A 213 -10.33 -14.74 7.80
N PRO A 214 -10.93 -15.86 7.33
CA PRO A 214 -11.32 -16.96 8.21
C PRO A 214 -10.13 -17.67 8.86
N ALA A 215 -8.95 -17.64 8.22
CA ALA A 215 -7.73 -18.17 8.81
C ALA A 215 -7.17 -17.23 9.89
N LEU A 216 -7.15 -15.92 9.61
CA LEU A 216 -6.71 -14.89 10.56
C LEU A 216 -7.59 -14.83 11.80
N ARG A 217 -8.92 -14.91 11.66
CA ARG A 217 -9.85 -14.97 12.81
C ARG A 217 -9.59 -16.17 13.72
N ARG A 218 -9.47 -17.38 13.15
CA ARG A 218 -9.12 -18.58 13.92
C ARG A 218 -7.75 -18.46 14.59
N PHE A 219 -6.79 -17.87 13.90
CA PHE A 219 -5.46 -17.64 14.48
C PHE A 219 -5.50 -16.62 15.61
N HIS A 220 -6.28 -15.53 15.48
CA HIS A 220 -6.39 -14.47 16.49
C HIS A 220 -6.74 -15.01 17.89
N GLU A 221 -7.68 -15.95 17.96
CA GLU A 221 -8.12 -16.61 19.22
C GLU A 221 -6.95 -17.24 20.00
N THR A 222 -5.95 -17.74 19.29
CA THR A 222 -4.78 -18.45 19.84
C THR A 222 -3.48 -17.68 19.64
N ALA A 223 -3.53 -16.51 19.02
CA ALA A 223 -2.35 -15.72 18.67
C ALA A 223 -1.65 -15.25 19.95
N PRO A 224 -0.31 -15.32 20.02
CA PRO A 224 0.43 -14.71 21.11
C PRO A 224 0.19 -13.18 21.09
N PRO A 225 0.23 -12.49 22.25
CA PRO A 225 -0.02 -11.04 22.33
C PRO A 225 0.79 -10.24 21.30
N SER A 226 2.05 -10.64 21.11
CA SER A 226 2.99 -10.08 20.13
C SER A 226 2.56 -10.11 18.66
N LEU A 227 1.59 -10.94 18.29
CA LEU A 227 1.07 -11.05 16.92
C LEU A 227 -0.39 -10.64 16.84
N ARG A 228 -1.13 -10.65 17.95
CA ARG A 228 -2.57 -10.41 17.98
C ARG A 228 -2.93 -9.04 17.38
N ALA A 229 -2.25 -7.98 17.83
CA ALA A 229 -2.44 -6.63 17.27
C ALA A 229 -2.28 -6.61 15.74
N TYR A 230 -1.22 -7.24 15.22
CA TYR A 230 -0.96 -7.29 13.78
C TYR A 230 -2.03 -8.06 13.00
N VAL A 231 -2.56 -9.15 13.56
CA VAL A 231 -3.68 -9.90 12.98
C VAL A 231 -4.94 -9.03 12.95
N THR A 232 -5.24 -8.33 14.05
CA THR A 232 -6.36 -7.38 14.15
C THR A 232 -6.24 -6.28 13.09
N TYR A 233 -5.05 -5.71 12.90
CA TYR A 233 -4.80 -4.73 11.84
C TYR A 233 -5.09 -5.28 10.44
N VAL A 234 -4.62 -6.49 10.11
CA VAL A 234 -4.84 -7.09 8.78
C VAL A 234 -6.32 -7.31 8.52
N LEU A 235 -7.06 -7.82 9.50
CA LEU A 235 -8.52 -8.02 9.41
C LEU A 235 -9.24 -6.69 9.17
N GLY A 236 -8.80 -5.61 9.83
CA GLY A 236 -9.30 -4.26 9.57
C GLY A 236 -8.98 -3.78 8.15
N ALA A 237 -7.72 -3.90 7.72
CA ALA A 237 -7.22 -3.44 6.42
C ALA A 237 -7.89 -4.11 5.22
N ILE A 238 -8.26 -5.38 5.34
CA ILE A 238 -9.02 -6.08 4.29
C ILE A 238 -10.53 -5.81 4.39
N HIS A 239 -11.00 -5.03 5.36
CA HIS A 239 -12.41 -4.81 5.74
C HIS A 239 -13.20 -6.12 5.87
N ASP A 240 -12.78 -6.99 6.80
CA ASP A 240 -13.55 -8.20 7.14
C ASP A 240 -14.71 -7.86 8.09
N ASP A 241 -15.93 -7.76 7.56
CA ASP A 241 -17.16 -7.39 8.30
C ASP A 241 -17.45 -8.32 9.49
N GLU A 242 -17.09 -9.60 9.38
CA GLU A 242 -17.28 -10.59 10.44
C GLU A 242 -16.32 -10.40 11.64
N SER A 243 -15.27 -9.59 11.49
CA SER A 243 -14.29 -9.32 12.55
C SER A 243 -14.67 -8.17 13.48
N ARG A 244 -15.77 -7.44 13.23
CA ARG A 244 -16.20 -6.33 14.10
C ARG A 244 -16.29 -6.71 15.58
N ALA A 245 -16.96 -7.82 15.86
CA ALA A 245 -17.17 -8.29 17.23
C ALA A 245 -15.84 -8.64 17.91
N LEU A 246 -14.87 -9.14 17.14
CA LEU A 246 -13.52 -9.42 17.61
C LEU A 246 -12.79 -8.12 17.99
N PHE A 247 -12.87 -7.06 17.17
CA PHE A 247 -12.27 -5.77 17.49
C PHE A 247 -12.86 -5.15 18.78
N LEU A 248 -14.19 -5.17 18.91
CA LEU A 248 -14.88 -4.68 20.10
C LEU A 248 -14.55 -5.51 21.35
N ASN A 249 -14.36 -6.82 21.21
CA ASN A 249 -13.92 -7.68 22.29
C ASN A 249 -12.47 -7.38 22.70
N ASP A 250 -11.58 -7.11 21.75
CA ASP A 250 -10.21 -6.68 22.04
C ASP A 250 -10.20 -5.37 22.84
N LEU A 251 -11.00 -4.37 22.45
CA LEU A 251 -11.12 -3.11 23.22
C LEU A 251 -11.60 -3.32 24.67
N LYS A 252 -12.47 -4.31 24.89
CA LYS A 252 -12.95 -4.68 26.24
C LYS A 252 -11.91 -5.47 27.03
N ALA A 253 -11.17 -6.35 26.36
CA ALA A 253 -10.14 -7.19 26.97
C ALA A 253 -8.89 -6.39 27.35
N PHE A 254 -8.59 -5.32 26.60
CA PHE A 254 -7.44 -4.44 26.79
C PHE A 254 -7.92 -3.00 27.06
N PRO A 255 -8.35 -2.69 28.30
CA PRO A 255 -8.91 -1.38 28.65
C PRO A 255 -7.86 -0.27 28.79
N ASP A 256 -6.57 -0.61 28.79
CA ASP A 256 -5.47 0.36 28.77
C ASP A 256 -5.35 0.96 27.37
N GLU A 257 -5.81 2.21 27.21
CA GLU A 257 -5.85 2.91 25.92
C GLU A 257 -4.44 3.20 25.35
N SER A 258 -3.39 3.05 26.18
CA SER A 258 -2.00 3.17 25.74
C SER A 258 -1.40 1.87 25.18
N SER A 259 -2.08 0.72 25.39
CA SER A 259 -1.61 -0.59 24.90
C SER A 259 -1.71 -0.70 23.37
N ASP A 260 -0.76 -1.44 22.78
CA ASP A 260 -0.76 -1.71 21.34
C ASP A 260 -2.04 -2.43 20.92
N GLU A 261 -2.53 -3.38 21.74
CA GLU A 261 -3.76 -4.11 21.47
C GLU A 261 -4.99 -3.20 21.39
N HIS A 262 -5.13 -2.27 22.35
CA HIS A 262 -6.23 -1.31 22.33
C HIS A 262 -6.15 -0.39 21.12
N ARG A 263 -4.96 0.18 20.87
CA ARG A 263 -4.73 1.11 19.76
C ARG A 263 -4.96 0.42 18.42
N THR A 264 -4.49 -0.81 18.24
CA THR A 264 -4.69 -1.53 16.99
C THR A 264 -6.14 -2.01 16.80
N ALA A 265 -6.85 -2.38 17.86
CA ALA A 265 -8.27 -2.69 17.78
C ALA A 265 -9.11 -1.46 17.39
N LEU A 266 -8.80 -0.29 17.96
CA LEU A 266 -9.43 0.97 17.59
C LEU A 266 -9.10 1.34 16.14
N LEU A 267 -7.83 1.24 15.74
CA LEU A 267 -7.39 1.44 14.36
C LEU A 267 -8.14 0.52 13.39
N ALA A 268 -8.27 -0.77 13.72
CA ALA A 268 -8.94 -1.74 12.87
C ALA A 268 -10.42 -1.40 12.63
N LEU A 269 -11.13 -0.86 13.62
CA LEU A 269 -12.50 -0.36 13.42
C LEU A 269 -12.57 0.79 12.41
N GLY A 270 -11.64 1.74 12.49
CA GLY A 270 -11.60 2.88 11.56
C GLY A 270 -11.20 2.45 10.14
N VAL A 271 -10.16 1.62 10.02
CA VAL A 271 -9.69 1.10 8.73
C VAL A 271 -10.75 0.22 8.07
N ALA A 272 -11.43 -0.66 8.81
CA ALA A 272 -12.48 -1.51 8.26
C ALA A 272 -13.69 -0.72 7.74
N ARG A 273 -13.84 0.54 8.18
CA ARG A 273 -14.97 1.42 7.83
C ARG A 273 -16.33 0.75 8.09
N GLN A 274 -16.42 -0.05 9.15
CA GLN A 274 -17.63 -0.77 9.53
C GLN A 274 -18.60 0.17 10.22
N LEU A 275 -19.57 0.67 9.44
CA LEU A 275 -20.54 1.65 9.89
C LEU A 275 -21.26 1.21 11.18
N GLU A 276 -21.47 -0.09 11.34
CA GLU A 276 -22.16 -0.64 12.49
C GLU A 276 -21.35 -0.58 13.80
N ALA A 277 -20.10 -0.10 13.77
CA ALA A 277 -19.31 0.22 14.95
C ALA A 277 -19.46 1.68 15.42
N LEU A 278 -20.19 2.52 14.68
CA LEU A 278 -20.39 3.92 15.02
C LEU A 278 -20.97 4.14 16.43
N PRO A 279 -21.96 3.35 16.91
CA PRO A 279 -22.47 3.49 18.28
C PRO A 279 -21.42 3.22 19.36
N ASP A 280 -20.58 2.20 19.18
CA ASP A 280 -19.50 1.86 20.11
C ASP A 280 -18.43 2.96 20.15
N VAL A 281 -18.03 3.48 18.99
CA VAL A 281 -17.07 4.60 18.89
C VAL A 281 -17.63 5.88 19.50
N ALA A 282 -18.93 6.14 19.31
CA ALA A 282 -19.62 7.26 19.97
C ALA A 282 -19.64 7.10 21.49
N ALA A 283 -19.86 5.89 22.00
CA ALA A 283 -19.82 5.61 23.43
C ALA A 283 -18.41 5.82 24.01
N LEU A 284 -17.37 5.34 23.33
CA LEU A 284 -15.97 5.56 23.73
C LEU A 284 -15.61 7.04 23.79
N ALA A 285 -15.97 7.82 22.76
CA ALA A 285 -15.68 9.26 22.73
C ALA A 285 -16.38 10.03 23.87
N ASN A 286 -17.56 9.57 24.30
CA ASN A 286 -18.40 10.25 25.29
C ASN A 286 -18.32 9.64 26.70
N ASP A 287 -17.36 8.77 27.00
CA ASP A 287 -17.25 8.12 28.31
C ASP A 287 -16.73 9.03 29.43
N GLY A 288 -16.38 10.28 29.09
CA GLY A 288 -15.90 11.29 30.04
C GLY A 288 -14.46 11.10 30.51
N LYS A 289 -13.72 10.13 29.96
CA LYS A 289 -12.30 9.94 30.30
C LYS A 289 -11.44 11.02 29.66
N GLU A 290 -10.49 11.53 30.44
CA GLU A 290 -9.39 12.32 29.91
C GLU A 290 -8.37 11.39 29.25
N ARG A 291 -8.16 11.58 27.95
CA ARG A 291 -7.25 10.78 27.12
C ARG A 291 -5.96 11.54 26.87
N ASP A 292 -4.86 10.83 26.62
CA ASP A 292 -3.67 11.45 26.03
C ASP A 292 -3.94 11.88 24.58
N ASP A 293 -3.06 12.72 24.02
CA ASP A 293 -3.27 13.32 22.70
C ASP A 293 -3.20 12.29 21.55
N ASP A 294 -2.37 11.26 21.66
CA ASP A 294 -2.28 10.20 20.64
C ASP A 294 -3.58 9.40 20.60
N THR A 295 -4.06 8.99 21.76
CA THR A 295 -5.30 8.21 21.91
C THR A 295 -6.51 9.02 21.46
N PHE A 296 -6.58 10.31 21.84
CA PHE A 296 -7.60 11.23 21.35
C PHE A 296 -7.56 11.36 19.82
N ALA A 297 -6.37 11.54 19.24
CA ALA A 297 -6.21 11.70 17.81
C ALA A 297 -6.58 10.43 17.03
N LEU A 298 -6.25 9.25 17.57
CA LEU A 298 -6.65 7.97 16.98
C LEU A 298 -8.18 7.81 17.03
N LEU A 299 -8.81 8.07 18.16
CA LEU A 299 -10.27 7.99 18.29
C LEU A 299 -10.98 8.98 17.37
N ALA A 300 -10.45 10.18 17.21
CA ALA A 300 -10.94 11.17 16.26
C ALA A 300 -10.79 10.71 14.81
N TRP A 301 -9.66 10.10 14.46
CA TRP A 301 -9.46 9.51 13.15
C TRP A 301 -10.48 8.40 12.86
N VAL A 302 -10.72 7.49 13.81
CA VAL A 302 -11.72 6.42 13.66
C VAL A 302 -13.12 7.01 13.50
N ALA A 303 -13.50 7.96 14.36
CA ALA A 303 -14.78 8.65 14.28
C ALA A 303 -14.97 9.33 12.91
N ARG A 304 -13.92 9.94 12.38
CA ARG A 304 -13.91 10.53 11.03
C ARG A 304 -14.19 9.50 9.95
N GLU A 305 -13.49 8.36 9.94
CA GLU A 305 -13.68 7.31 8.91
C GLU A 305 -15.09 6.73 8.95
N LEU A 306 -15.64 6.50 10.15
CA LEU A 306 -17.00 5.98 10.32
C LEU A 306 -18.06 7.02 9.96
N MET A 307 -17.86 8.29 10.31
CA MET A 307 -18.78 9.38 9.92
C MET A 307 -18.76 9.63 8.41
N PHE A 308 -17.60 9.56 7.76
CA PHE A 308 -17.50 9.62 6.31
C PHE A 308 -18.30 8.48 5.66
N THR A 309 -18.16 7.27 6.19
CA THR A 309 -18.90 6.09 5.72
C THR A 309 -20.41 6.24 5.95
N PHE A 310 -20.82 6.71 7.14
CA PHE A 310 -22.21 7.01 7.48
C PHE A 310 -22.82 7.97 6.46
N GLN A 311 -22.15 9.09 6.20
CA GLN A 311 -22.63 10.09 5.25
C GLN A 311 -22.70 9.52 3.85
N ARG A 312 -21.67 8.84 3.37
CA ARG A 312 -21.68 8.23 2.03
C ARG A 312 -22.83 7.23 1.85
N TYR A 313 -23.13 6.45 2.88
CA TYR A 313 -24.19 5.45 2.85
C TYR A 313 -25.59 6.09 2.88
N TYR A 314 -25.81 7.06 3.78
CA TYR A 314 -27.14 7.65 4.03
C TYR A 314 -27.41 8.98 3.33
N GLN A 315 -26.47 9.58 2.60
CA GLN A 315 -26.66 10.89 1.93
C GLN A 315 -27.85 10.92 0.96
N LYS A 316 -28.23 9.78 0.39
CA LYS A 316 -29.35 9.66 -0.57
C LYS A 316 -30.55 8.91 0.01
N THR A 317 -30.50 8.58 1.28
CA THR A 317 -31.53 7.82 1.98
C THR A 317 -32.47 8.82 2.64
N ASP A 318 -33.77 8.54 2.64
CA ASP A 318 -34.73 9.35 3.38
C ASP A 318 -34.38 9.31 4.87
N GLU A 319 -34.50 10.44 5.57
CA GLU A 319 -34.07 10.56 6.96
C GLU A 319 -34.75 9.53 7.87
N ASP A 320 -36.00 9.16 7.57
CA ASP A 320 -36.78 8.17 8.32
C ASP A 320 -36.25 6.73 8.18
N ASP A 321 -35.43 6.44 7.17
CA ASP A 321 -34.84 5.12 6.94
C ASP A 321 -33.50 4.92 7.67
N ILE A 322 -32.93 5.98 8.25
CA ILE A 322 -31.69 5.88 9.04
C ILE A 322 -32.01 5.25 10.40
N PRO A 323 -31.39 4.11 10.77
CA PRO A 323 -31.59 3.49 12.07
C PRO A 323 -31.32 4.48 13.20
N GLU A 324 -32.27 4.58 14.14
CA GLU A 324 -32.23 5.57 15.23
C GLU A 324 -30.93 5.50 16.04
N GLU A 325 -30.41 4.30 16.28
CA GLU A 325 -29.15 4.09 16.98
C GLU A 325 -27.95 4.73 16.26
N MET A 326 -27.90 4.62 14.93
CA MET A 326 -26.83 5.22 14.11
C MET A 326 -26.93 6.73 14.08
N ARG A 327 -28.16 7.26 13.94
CA ARG A 327 -28.44 8.70 13.99
C ARG A 327 -28.01 9.29 15.33
N ALA A 328 -28.44 8.69 16.44
CA ALA A 328 -28.07 9.10 17.78
C ALA A 328 -26.56 8.97 18.04
N ALA A 329 -25.89 7.97 17.47
CA ALA A 329 -24.43 7.83 17.55
C ALA A 329 -23.71 8.96 16.80
N ALA A 330 -24.12 9.27 15.56
CA ALA A 330 -23.56 10.38 14.78
C ALA A 330 -23.74 11.72 15.50
N GLU A 331 -24.94 12.00 16.02
CA GLU A 331 -25.22 13.23 16.77
C GLU A 331 -24.40 13.36 18.05
N ARG A 332 -24.15 12.25 18.76
CA ARG A 332 -23.27 12.24 19.93
C ARG A 332 -21.83 12.60 19.56
N LEU A 333 -21.31 12.04 18.48
CA LEU A 333 -19.95 12.37 18.00
C LEU A 333 -19.85 13.83 17.55
N TRP A 334 -20.86 14.33 16.84
CA TRP A 334 -20.95 15.74 16.44
C TRP A 334 -20.93 16.70 17.61
N ARG A 335 -21.74 16.42 18.64
CA ARG A 335 -21.79 17.25 19.85
C ARG A 335 -20.45 17.22 20.58
N TYR A 336 -19.86 16.02 20.74
CA TYR A 336 -18.58 15.84 21.41
C TYR A 336 -17.44 16.58 20.71
N TYR A 337 -17.18 16.28 19.43
CA TYR A 337 -16.10 16.95 18.69
C TYR A 337 -16.42 18.42 18.42
N GLY A 338 -17.69 18.79 18.38
CA GLY A 338 -18.13 20.17 18.35
C GLY A 338 -17.69 20.99 19.54
N GLU A 339 -17.91 20.46 20.74
CA GLU A 339 -17.46 21.07 21.98
C GLU A 339 -15.93 21.14 22.02
N VAL A 340 -15.24 20.04 21.69
CA VAL A 340 -13.77 20.01 21.67
C VAL A 340 -13.19 21.02 20.67
N ALA A 341 -13.81 21.21 19.50
CA ALA A 341 -13.37 22.21 18.51
C ALA A 341 -13.51 23.66 19.00
N ALA A 342 -14.48 23.91 19.89
CA ALA A 342 -14.73 25.24 20.46
C ALA A 342 -13.86 25.53 21.70
N THR A 343 -13.68 24.55 22.59
CA THR A 343 -13.13 24.79 23.94
C THR A 343 -11.87 23.98 24.28
N GLY A 344 -11.47 23.04 23.43
CA GLY A 344 -10.31 22.17 23.67
C GLY A 344 -8.95 22.87 23.54
N ALA A 345 -7.88 22.13 23.85
CA ALA A 345 -6.50 22.54 23.54
C ALA A 345 -6.29 22.72 22.02
N ALA A 346 -5.33 23.55 21.63
CA ALA A 346 -5.09 23.92 20.22
C ALA A 346 -5.03 22.71 19.26
N GLU A 347 -4.25 21.69 19.60
CA GLU A 347 -4.10 20.47 18.78
C GLU A 347 -5.40 19.66 18.71
N ARG A 348 -6.12 19.52 19.83
CA ARG A 348 -7.41 18.81 19.86
C ARG A 348 -8.49 19.54 19.07
N ARG A 349 -8.48 20.88 19.07
CA ARG A 349 -9.38 21.69 18.24
C ARG A 349 -9.17 21.41 16.75
N CYS A 350 -7.91 21.37 16.32
CA CYS A 350 -7.55 21.02 14.94
C CYS A 350 -8.01 19.62 14.55
N THR A 351 -7.79 18.64 15.41
CA THR A 351 -8.20 17.25 15.19
C THR A 351 -9.71 17.11 15.15
N ALA A 352 -10.43 17.72 16.09
CA ALA A 352 -11.89 17.72 16.13
C ALA A 352 -12.52 18.38 14.89
N ALA A 353 -11.95 19.48 14.40
CA ALA A 353 -12.40 20.14 13.17
C ALA A 353 -12.33 19.21 11.94
N VAL A 354 -11.35 18.30 11.87
CA VAL A 354 -11.27 17.30 10.78
C VAL A 354 -12.46 16.35 10.82
N VAL A 355 -12.84 15.90 12.02
CA VAL A 355 -13.99 15.01 12.19
C VAL A 355 -15.27 15.70 11.71
N LEU A 356 -15.48 16.96 12.14
CA LEU A 356 -16.66 17.74 11.76
C LEU A 356 -16.74 18.04 10.26
N THR A 357 -15.60 18.22 9.59
CA THR A 357 -15.55 18.45 8.13
C THR A 357 -16.13 17.28 7.33
N GLN A 358 -15.90 16.05 7.78
CA GLN A 358 -16.40 14.84 7.10
C GLN A 358 -17.88 14.57 7.36
N ALA A 359 -18.45 15.18 8.40
CA ALA A 359 -19.84 14.99 8.76
C ALA A 359 -20.82 15.54 7.72
N ARG A 360 -20.47 16.60 7.01
CA ARG A 360 -21.30 17.24 5.96
C ARG A 360 -22.78 17.46 6.33
N ASP A 361 -23.10 17.55 7.63
CA ASP A 361 -24.46 17.69 8.14
C ASP A 361 -24.75 19.16 8.48
N VAL A 362 -25.82 19.71 7.92
CA VAL A 362 -26.24 21.11 8.12
C VAL A 362 -26.47 21.46 9.61
N ARG A 363 -26.81 20.48 10.45
CA ARG A 363 -27.02 20.66 11.89
C ARG A 363 -25.74 21.06 12.63
N LEU A 364 -24.58 20.86 12.02
CA LEU A 364 -23.29 21.27 12.58
C LEU A 364 -22.99 22.76 12.44
N ARG A 365 -23.77 23.54 11.68
CA ARG A 365 -23.46 24.94 11.41
C ARG A 365 -23.22 25.77 12.68
N GLU A 366 -24.09 25.63 13.70
CA GLU A 366 -23.98 26.39 14.95
C GLU A 366 -22.74 26.00 15.76
N VAL A 367 -22.36 24.73 15.68
CA VAL A 367 -21.13 24.22 16.29
C VAL A 367 -19.91 24.81 15.59
N LEU A 368 -19.92 24.83 14.26
CA LEU A 368 -18.83 25.36 13.45
C LEU A 368 -18.69 26.89 13.60
N PHE A 369 -19.80 27.64 13.68
CA PHE A 369 -19.78 29.07 13.98
C PHE A 369 -19.11 29.35 15.33
N ARG A 370 -19.53 28.63 16.39
CA ARG A 370 -18.93 28.77 17.72
C ARG A 370 -17.43 28.44 17.71
N ALA A 371 -17.02 27.38 17.01
CA ALA A 371 -15.61 27.01 16.90
C ALA A 371 -14.78 28.06 16.15
N PHE A 372 -15.36 28.71 15.12
CA PHE A 372 -14.71 29.77 14.33
C PHE A 372 -14.50 31.05 15.14
N ASP A 373 -15.50 31.40 15.95
CA ASP A 373 -15.51 32.59 16.80
C ASP A 373 -14.78 32.39 18.13
N ALA A 374 -14.45 31.15 18.49
CA ALA A 374 -13.78 30.84 19.75
C ALA A 374 -12.41 31.53 19.87
N PRO A 375 -12.04 32.04 21.06
CA PRO A 375 -10.76 32.72 21.29
C PRO A 375 -9.55 31.91 20.80
N GLY A 376 -8.56 32.58 20.22
CA GLY A 376 -7.35 31.97 19.68
C GLY A 376 -7.53 31.16 18.39
N ALA A 377 -8.74 31.03 17.83
CA ALA A 377 -8.96 30.22 16.61
C ALA A 377 -8.13 30.67 15.40
N GLY A 378 -7.84 31.98 15.29
CA GLY A 378 -7.01 32.52 14.22
C GLY A 378 -5.51 32.34 14.42
N GLU A 379 -5.08 31.95 15.61
CA GLU A 379 -3.65 31.78 15.97
C GLU A 379 -3.21 30.31 15.89
N ILE A 380 -4.17 29.39 15.80
CA ILE A 380 -3.91 27.95 15.78
C ILE A 380 -3.61 27.50 14.35
N ILE A 381 -2.40 26.98 14.14
CA ILE A 381 -1.97 26.34 12.90
C ILE A 381 -2.20 24.84 13.00
N CYS A 382 -3.05 24.30 12.13
CA CYS A 382 -3.42 22.89 12.15
C CYS A 382 -2.52 22.04 11.25
N GLY A 383 -1.76 21.13 11.85
CA GLY A 383 -1.06 20.07 11.12
C GLY A 383 -2.02 19.01 10.55
N TYR A 384 -1.46 18.12 9.72
CA TYR A 384 -2.16 16.92 9.27
C TYR A 384 -1.77 15.73 10.14
N ALA A 385 -2.75 15.11 10.78
CA ALA A 385 -2.55 13.85 11.48
C ALA A 385 -2.47 12.70 10.47
N ARG A 386 -1.36 11.94 10.50
CA ARG A 386 -1.23 10.67 9.78
C ARG A 386 -1.04 9.56 10.81
N VAL A 387 -1.93 8.58 10.77
CA VAL A 387 -1.77 7.36 11.57
C VAL A 387 -0.72 6.49 10.90
N THR A 388 0.33 6.10 11.61
CA THR A 388 1.26 5.08 11.13
C THR A 388 0.56 3.72 11.22
N ALA A 389 0.63 2.96 10.13
CA ALA A 389 0.08 1.62 10.07
C ALA A 389 0.58 0.76 11.25
N VAL A 390 -0.29 -0.11 11.75
CA VAL A 390 -0.07 -1.09 12.83
C VAL A 390 -0.07 -0.53 14.25
N THR A 391 0.80 0.42 14.60
CA THR A 391 0.94 0.88 16.01
C THR A 391 -0.17 1.84 16.44
N GLY A 392 -1.00 2.31 15.50
CA GLY A 392 -2.00 3.34 15.77
C GLY A 392 -1.40 4.67 16.20
N THR A 393 -0.07 4.83 16.11
CA THR A 393 0.60 6.08 16.50
C THR A 393 0.21 7.16 15.51
N VAL A 394 -0.40 8.23 16.02
CA VAL A 394 -0.73 9.37 15.19
C VAL A 394 0.47 10.30 15.18
N ARG A 395 1.15 10.42 14.04
CA ARG A 395 2.15 11.45 13.85
C ARG A 395 1.50 12.64 13.17
N THR A 396 1.53 13.79 13.83
CA THR A 396 1.30 15.09 13.19
C THR A 396 2.45 15.35 12.21
N LEU A 397 2.14 15.33 10.92
CA LEU A 397 3.09 15.64 9.85
C LEU A 397 3.00 17.13 9.52
N GLY A 398 4.01 17.88 9.91
CA GLY A 398 4.43 19.15 9.29
C GLY A 398 3.73 20.43 9.76
N GLU A 399 4.50 21.52 9.67
CA GLU A 399 4.16 22.93 9.95
C GLU A 399 3.55 23.67 8.73
N ASP A 400 3.31 22.99 7.60
CA ASP A 400 2.60 23.54 6.42
C ASP A 400 1.09 23.72 6.68
N GLY A 401 0.72 23.97 7.94
CA GLY A 401 -0.62 23.87 8.45
C GLY A 401 -1.53 25.00 7.99
N GLN A 402 -2.78 24.65 7.78
CA GLN A 402 -3.87 25.58 7.55
C GLN A 402 -4.30 26.16 8.89
N GLU A 403 -4.56 27.48 8.97
CA GLU A 403 -5.18 28.08 10.15
C GLU A 403 -6.49 27.34 10.50
N LEU A 404 -6.76 27.12 11.79
CA LEU A 404 -7.99 26.45 12.24
C LEU A 404 -9.24 27.11 11.63
N ARG A 405 -9.27 28.44 11.58
CA ARG A 405 -10.37 29.17 10.93
C ARG A 405 -10.54 28.83 9.45
N GLN A 406 -9.46 28.74 8.68
CA GLN A 406 -9.54 28.34 7.27
C GLN A 406 -10.06 26.91 7.14
N ARG A 407 -9.73 26.00 8.07
CA ARG A 407 -10.25 24.62 8.09
C ARG A 407 -11.75 24.57 8.42
N LEU A 408 -12.19 25.42 9.35
CA LEU A 408 -13.60 25.57 9.70
C LEU A 408 -14.42 26.20 8.57
N ILE A 409 -13.82 27.10 7.77
CA ILE A 409 -14.45 27.64 6.56
C ILE A 409 -14.70 26.55 5.52
N ASP A 410 -13.75 25.63 5.33
CA ASP A 410 -13.94 24.49 4.42
C ASP A 410 -15.08 23.58 4.92
N ALA A 411 -15.13 23.31 6.23
CA ALA A 411 -16.23 22.57 6.84
C ALA A 411 -17.58 23.28 6.65
N LEU A 412 -17.63 24.59 6.89
CA LEU A 412 -18.82 25.42 6.71
C LEU A 412 -19.32 25.38 5.26
N ALA A 413 -18.41 25.45 4.28
CA ALA A 413 -18.75 25.38 2.86
C ALA A 413 -19.36 24.02 2.48
N LEU A 414 -18.88 22.93 3.09
CA LEU A 414 -19.40 21.58 2.83
C LEU A 414 -20.79 21.35 3.44
N VAL A 415 -21.07 21.88 4.64
CA VAL A 415 -22.39 21.70 5.30
C VAL A 415 -23.47 22.62 4.74
N SER A 416 -23.09 23.67 4.00
CA SER A 416 -24.02 24.70 3.50
C SER A 416 -24.59 24.45 2.11
N LEU A 417 -24.41 23.25 1.52
CA LEU A 417 -24.99 22.90 0.22
C LEU A 417 -26.53 23.00 0.29
N GLY A 418 -27.07 24.15 -0.16
CA GLY A 418 -28.49 24.47 -0.13
C GLY A 418 -29.00 25.22 1.11
N ASP A 419 -28.13 25.73 1.99
CA ASP A 419 -28.52 26.49 3.20
C ASP A 419 -28.08 27.96 3.16
N ASP A 420 -29.05 28.88 3.04
CA ASP A 420 -28.82 30.33 3.05
C ASP A 420 -28.38 30.88 4.41
N VAL A 421 -28.49 30.11 5.51
CA VAL A 421 -28.08 30.55 6.85
C VAL A 421 -26.57 30.81 6.89
N VAL A 422 -25.76 29.95 6.29
CA VAL A 422 -24.29 30.13 6.28
C VAL A 422 -23.89 31.36 5.45
N THR A 423 -24.56 31.59 4.31
CA THR A 423 -24.38 32.79 3.50
C THR A 423 -24.74 34.07 4.28
N ARG A 424 -25.87 34.06 5.01
CA ARG A 424 -26.30 35.20 5.83
C ARG A 424 -25.33 35.45 6.98
N TRP A 425 -24.92 34.40 7.69
CA TRP A 425 -23.94 34.50 8.75
C TRP A 425 -22.62 35.11 8.25
N ALA A 426 -22.11 34.63 7.11
CA ALA A 426 -20.85 35.14 6.55
C ALA A 426 -20.94 36.64 6.17
N ARG A 427 -22.06 37.06 5.56
CA ARG A 427 -22.32 38.47 5.24
C ARG A 427 -22.47 39.34 6.47
N ASP A 428 -23.24 38.87 7.45
CA ASP A 428 -23.42 39.59 8.72
C ASP A 428 -22.08 39.78 9.42
N ARG A 429 -21.25 38.73 9.48
CA ARG A 429 -19.93 38.81 10.08
C ARG A 429 -19.02 39.78 9.32
N LEU A 430 -19.02 39.76 7.98
CA LEU A 430 -18.25 40.72 7.17
C LEU A 430 -18.59 42.18 7.47
N MET A 431 -19.86 42.50 7.79
CA MET A 431 -20.27 43.86 8.16
C MET A 431 -19.78 44.30 9.55
N HIS A 432 -19.42 43.35 10.41
CA HIS A 432 -19.03 43.59 11.80
C HIS A 432 -17.55 43.28 12.09
N VAL A 433 -16.78 42.81 11.09
CA VAL A 433 -15.34 42.60 11.20
C VAL A 433 -14.65 43.97 11.22
N SER A 434 -13.98 44.28 12.34
CA SER A 434 -13.13 45.46 12.48
C SER A 434 -12.07 45.51 11.38
N ASP A 435 -11.69 46.72 10.94
CA ASP A 435 -10.74 46.92 9.83
C ASP A 435 -9.38 46.23 10.03
N ASP A 436 -8.97 45.96 11.27
CA ASP A 436 -7.68 45.33 11.59
C ASP A 436 -7.64 43.79 11.39
N SER A 437 -8.71 43.16 10.91
CA SER A 437 -8.79 41.69 10.74
C SER A 437 -8.95 41.28 9.27
N GLU A 438 -8.00 41.71 8.43
CA GLU A 438 -7.95 41.39 6.99
C GLU A 438 -8.04 39.88 6.73
N ASN A 439 -7.41 39.05 7.56
CA ASN A 439 -7.47 37.59 7.44
C ASN A 439 -8.91 37.06 7.57
N VAL A 440 -9.68 37.53 8.55
CA VAL A 440 -11.09 37.09 8.70
C VAL A 440 -11.94 37.54 7.52
N ARG A 441 -11.71 38.77 7.02
CA ARG A 441 -12.40 39.28 5.83
C ARG A 441 -12.06 38.46 4.58
N TYR A 442 -10.81 38.03 4.41
CA TYR A 442 -10.38 37.13 3.35
C TYR A 442 -11.09 35.76 3.45
N LEU A 443 -11.07 35.14 4.63
CA LEU A 443 -11.67 33.83 4.89
C LEU A 443 -13.19 33.80 4.63
N LEU A 444 -13.91 34.84 5.07
CA LEU A 444 -15.36 34.92 4.85
C LEU A 444 -15.70 35.17 3.37
N ASN A 445 -14.87 35.92 2.65
CA ASN A 445 -15.04 36.08 1.20
C ASN A 445 -14.68 34.79 0.43
N ASP A 446 -13.70 34.00 0.90
CA ASP A 446 -13.41 32.66 0.38
C ASP A 446 -14.61 31.71 0.59
N LEU A 447 -15.23 31.73 1.78
CA LEU A 447 -16.48 31.01 2.02
C LEU A 447 -17.57 31.43 1.04
N LEU A 448 -17.86 32.73 0.91
CA LEU A 448 -18.88 33.22 -0.02
C LEU A 448 -18.59 32.79 -1.47
N ALA A 449 -17.34 32.84 -1.90
CA ALA A 449 -16.94 32.37 -3.24
C ALA A 449 -17.20 30.86 -3.42
N LYS A 450 -16.88 30.03 -2.43
CA LYS A 450 -17.18 28.58 -2.42
C LYS A 450 -18.69 28.30 -2.48
N LEU A 451 -19.52 29.22 -1.98
CA LEU A 451 -20.98 29.18 -2.06
C LEU A 451 -21.56 29.81 -3.35
N GLY A 452 -20.71 30.21 -4.29
CA GLY A 452 -21.13 30.85 -5.53
C GLY A 452 -21.71 32.26 -5.33
N GLN A 453 -21.44 32.89 -4.18
CA GLN A 453 -21.88 34.25 -3.87
C GLN A 453 -20.81 35.28 -4.28
N PRO A 454 -21.22 36.49 -4.71
CA PRO A 454 -20.28 37.55 -5.03
C PRO A 454 -19.51 37.98 -3.77
N LYS A 455 -18.24 38.36 -3.95
CA LYS A 455 -17.42 38.95 -2.88
C LYS A 455 -18.05 40.25 -2.40
N VAL A 456 -18.02 40.49 -1.09
CA VAL A 456 -18.44 41.76 -0.49
C VAL A 456 -17.21 42.65 -0.45
N THR A 457 -17.22 43.73 -1.25
CA THR A 457 -16.23 44.80 -1.15
C THR A 457 -16.75 45.79 -0.12
N GLY A 458 -16.12 45.80 1.05
CA GLY A 458 -16.42 46.68 2.17
C GLY A 458 -15.34 47.72 2.34
#